data_AF-A0A531JCI5-F1
#
_entry.id   AF-A0A531JCI5-F1
#
_cell.length_a   1.000
_cell.length_b   1.000
_cell.length_c   1.000
_cell.angle_alpha   90.00
_cell.angle_beta   90.00
_cell.angle_gamma   90.00
#
_symmetry.space_group_name_H-M   'P 1'
#
loop_
_entity.id
_entity.type
_entity.pdbx_description
1 polymer ?
#
loop_
_entity_poly.entity_id
_entity_poly.type
_entity_poly.pdbx_seq_one_letter_code
_entity_poly.pdbx_strand_id
1 'polypeptide(L)'
;VTWTTTPTKWGNNFFDNLFGFEWELIKSPAGAHQWTPKGGAGADTVPDAHNPAKRHAPSMLTTDLALRFDPVYEKISRRFHQNPDQFADA
;
A
#
# COMPACT_ATOMS: atom_id res chain seq x y z
N VAL A 1 -2.10 -9.73 2.27
CA VAL A 1 -1.72 -8.31 2.07
C VAL A 1 -2.96 -7.59 1.61
N THR A 2 -3.23 -6.42 2.18
CA THR A 2 -4.32 -5.53 1.75
C THR A 2 -3.74 -4.13 1.63
N TRP A 3 -3.81 -3.55 0.43
CA TRP A 3 -3.06 -2.34 0.09
C TRP A 3 -3.78 -1.04 0.43
N THR A 4 -5.10 -1.00 0.28
CA THR A 4 -5.89 0.24 0.36
C THR A 4 -6.87 0.23 1.52
N THR A 5 -7.24 1.41 2.00
CA THR A 5 -8.25 1.60 3.06
C THR A 5 -9.68 1.37 2.58
N THR A 6 -9.89 1.38 1.26
CA THR A 6 -11.16 1.12 0.60
C THR A 6 -11.00 0.01 -0.46
N PRO A 7 -10.81 -1.26 -0.07
CA PRO A 7 -10.41 -2.35 -0.98
C PRO A 7 -11.37 -2.64 -2.14
N THR A 8 -12.62 -2.17 -2.03
CA THR A 8 -13.68 -2.40 -3.03
C THR A 8 -14.05 -1.13 -3.81
N LYS A 9 -13.28 -0.05 -3.68
CA LYS A 9 -13.52 1.22 -4.39
C LYS A 9 -12.28 1.65 -5.16
N TRP A 10 -12.48 2.08 -6.40
CA TRP A 10 -11.42 2.68 -7.21
C TRP A 10 -10.91 3.98 -6.56
N GLY A 11 -9.61 4.20 -6.64
CA GLY A 11 -8.96 5.42 -6.16
C GLY A 11 -7.44 5.29 -6.18
N ASN A 12 -6.75 6.37 -5.79
CA ASN A 12 -5.28 6.44 -5.82
C ASN A 12 -4.61 6.04 -4.49
N ASN A 13 -5.37 5.46 -3.56
CA ASN A 13 -4.90 5.20 -2.19
C ASN A 13 -3.72 4.22 -2.12
N PHE A 14 -3.51 3.39 -3.15
CA PHE A 14 -2.30 2.58 -3.26
C PHE A 14 -1.03 3.46 -3.24
N PHE A 15 -0.96 4.49 -4.07
CA PHE A 15 0.19 5.39 -4.12
C PHE A 15 0.28 6.27 -2.89
N ASP A 16 -0.86 6.72 -2.34
CA ASP A 16 -0.90 7.45 -1.07
C ASP A 16 -0.23 6.65 0.05
N ASN A 17 -0.55 5.36 0.17
CA ASN A 17 0.06 4.50 1.18
C ASN A 17 1.53 4.20 0.85
N LEU A 18 1.85 3.89 -0.42
CA LEU A 18 3.20 3.54 -0.86
C LEU A 18 4.22 4.64 -0.56
N PHE A 19 3.87 5.90 -0.85
CA PHE A 19 4.73 7.05 -0.63
C PHE A 19 4.53 7.73 0.73
N GLY A 20 3.37 7.55 1.37
CA GLY A 20 3.01 8.20 2.64
C GLY A 20 3.55 7.50 3.89
N PHE A 21 3.93 6.21 3.79
CA PHE A 21 4.50 5.46 4.90
C PHE A 21 5.94 5.05 4.66
N GLU A 22 6.69 4.90 5.75
CA GLU A 22 7.94 4.13 5.75
C GLU A 22 7.64 2.67 6.07
N TRP A 23 8.39 1.73 5.48
CA TRP A 23 8.04 0.30 5.48
C TRP A 23 9.11 -0.55 6.18
N GLU A 24 8.68 -1.50 7.02
CA GLU A 24 9.55 -2.53 7.63
C GLU A 24 9.14 -3.94 7.24
N LEU A 25 10.15 -4.80 7.11
CA LEU A 25 9.99 -6.18 6.68
C LEU A 25 9.45 -7.03 7.84
N ILE A 26 8.38 -7.77 7.57
CA ILE A 26 7.78 -8.74 8.47
C ILE A 26 7.61 -10.10 7.79
N LYS A 27 7.22 -11.09 8.58
CA LYS A 27 6.82 -12.41 8.11
C LYS A 27 5.31 -12.56 8.29
N SER A 28 4.64 -12.99 7.22
CA SER A 28 3.22 -13.35 7.26
C SER A 28 2.99 -14.58 8.17
N PRO A 29 1.73 -14.88 8.56
CA PRO A 29 1.41 -16.10 9.31
C PRO A 29 1.91 -17.40 8.63
N ALA A 30 2.05 -17.40 7.30
CA ALA A 30 2.57 -18.51 6.52
C ALA A 30 4.09 -18.45 6.24
N GLY A 31 4.82 -17.52 6.88
CA GLY A 31 6.29 -17.40 6.74
C GLY A 31 6.78 -16.65 5.50
N ALA A 32 5.89 -16.14 4.65
CA ALA A 32 6.25 -15.29 3.49
C ALA A 32 6.69 -13.88 3.92
N HIS A 33 7.58 -13.26 3.14
CA HIS A 33 8.01 -11.87 3.34
C HIS A 33 6.93 -10.88 2.91
N GLN A 34 6.61 -9.92 3.77
CA GLN A 34 5.66 -8.84 3.54
C GLN A 34 6.16 -7.57 4.24
N TRP A 35 5.58 -6.42 3.92
CA TRP A 35 5.97 -5.14 4.49
C TRP A 35 4.78 -4.48 5.19
N THR A 36 5.03 -3.90 6.35
CA THR A 36 4.05 -3.12 7.15
C THR A 36 4.59 -1.71 7.37
N PRO A 37 3.73 -0.70 7.57
CA PRO A 37 4.19 0.64 7.94
C PRO A 37 4.94 0.60 9.28
N LYS A 38 6.08 1.30 9.33
CA LYS A 38 6.93 1.40 10.53
C LYS A 38 6.19 2.10 11.67
N GLY A 39 6.52 1.69 12.89
CA GLY A 39 6.07 2.36 14.11
C GLY A 39 4.55 2.32 14.32
N GLY A 40 3.85 1.34 13.72
CA GLY A 40 2.40 1.22 13.83
C GLY A 40 1.62 2.27 13.01
N ALA A 41 2.28 2.95 12.07
CA ALA A 41 1.59 3.89 11.18
C ALA A 41 0.48 3.17 10.39
N GLY A 42 -0.61 3.90 10.11
CA GLY A 42 -1.74 3.32 9.38
C GLY A 42 -2.49 2.20 10.11
N ALA A 43 -2.21 1.95 11.40
CA ALA A 43 -3.01 1.04 12.22
C ALA A 43 -4.50 1.40 12.15
N ASP A 44 -5.35 0.38 12.16
CA ASP A 44 -6.80 0.49 12.10
C ASP A 44 -7.36 1.25 10.89
N THR A 45 -6.60 1.44 9.81
CA THR A 45 -7.10 2.16 8.62
C THR A 45 -7.82 1.24 7.64
N VAL A 46 -7.43 -0.03 7.54
CA VAL A 46 -8.00 -1.00 6.59
C VAL A 46 -9.05 -1.86 7.30
N PRO A 47 -10.29 -1.96 6.79
CA PRO A 47 -11.30 -2.85 7.37
C PRO A 47 -10.90 -4.33 7.18
N ASP A 48 -11.22 -5.19 8.15
CA ASP A 48 -11.12 -6.63 7.95
C ASP A 48 -12.12 -7.11 6.88
N ALA A 49 -11.73 -8.14 6.13
CA ALA A 49 -12.52 -8.66 5.01
C ALA A 49 -13.81 -9.37 5.44
N HIS A 50 -13.89 -9.86 6.68
CA HIS A 50 -15.01 -10.68 7.16
C HIS A 50 -15.58 -10.22 8.50
N ASN A 51 -14.80 -9.53 9.33
CA ASN A 51 -15.22 -9.07 10.65
C ASN A 51 -15.33 -7.53 10.71
N PRO A 52 -16.54 -6.96 10.74
CA PRO A 52 -16.71 -5.50 10.73
C PRO A 52 -16.16 -4.80 11.99
N ALA A 53 -15.93 -5.52 13.09
CA ALA A 53 -15.35 -4.97 14.31
C ALA A 53 -13.81 -4.95 14.31
N LYS A 54 -13.17 -5.55 13.30
CA LYS A 54 -11.70 -5.65 13.21
C LYS A 54 -11.15 -4.76 12.11
N ARG A 55 -10.00 -4.16 12.37
CA ARG A 55 -9.24 -3.36 11.41
C ARG A 55 -7.76 -3.75 11.44
N HIS A 56 -7.04 -3.34 10.40
CA HIS A 56 -5.63 -3.68 10.17
C HIS A 56 -4.86 -2.46 9.66
N ALA A 57 -3.53 -2.55 9.74
CA ALA A 57 -2.67 -1.68 8.94
C ALA A 57 -2.66 -2.13 7.46
N PRO A 58 -2.43 -1.21 6.50
CA PRO A 58 -2.16 -1.62 5.13
C PRO A 58 -0.83 -2.39 5.08
N SER A 59 -0.65 -3.16 4.02
CA SER A 59 0.59 -3.92 3.80
C SER A 59 1.03 -3.83 2.35
N MET A 60 2.31 -4.06 2.10
CA MET A 60 2.91 -4.07 0.76
C MET A 60 3.71 -5.36 0.55
N LEU A 61 3.87 -5.74 -0.71
CA LEU A 61 4.81 -6.74 -1.16
C LEU A 61 6.15 -6.09 -1.52
N THR A 62 7.21 -6.90 -1.62
CA THR A 62 8.51 -6.43 -2.11
C THR A 62 8.41 -5.86 -3.52
N THR A 63 7.54 -6.44 -4.37
CA THR A 63 7.26 -5.95 -5.73
C THR A 63 6.61 -4.57 -5.72
N ASP A 64 5.78 -4.26 -4.73
CA ASP A 64 5.12 -2.96 -4.62
C ASP A 64 6.15 -1.89 -4.22
N LEU A 65 7.02 -2.21 -3.26
CA LEU A 65 8.10 -1.28 -2.86
C LEU A 65 9.11 -1.03 -3.98
N ALA A 66 9.30 -1.98 -4.90
CA ALA A 66 10.15 -1.77 -6.08
C ALA A 66 9.68 -0.57 -6.93
N LEU A 67 8.38 -0.29 -6.95
CA LEU A 67 7.80 0.87 -7.66
C LEU A 67 8.23 2.22 -7.06
N ARG A 68 8.62 2.23 -5.77
CA ARG A 68 9.10 3.43 -5.07
C ARG A 68 10.62 3.56 -5.09
N PHE A 69 11.35 2.44 -5.10
CA PHE A 69 12.81 2.46 -4.93
C PHE A 69 13.59 2.34 -6.23
N ASP A 70 13.03 1.72 -7.27
CA ASP A 70 13.66 1.73 -8.59
C ASP A 70 13.59 3.14 -9.20
N PRO A 71 14.70 3.74 -9.68
CA PRO A 71 14.73 5.12 -10.13
C PRO A 71 13.90 5.41 -11.39
N VAL A 72 13.55 4.38 -12.18
CA VAL A 72 12.68 4.52 -13.35
C VAL A 72 11.23 4.40 -12.91
N TYR A 73 10.89 3.35 -12.15
CA TYR A 73 9.53 3.16 -11.67
C TYR A 73 9.07 4.23 -10.69
N GLU A 74 9.98 4.79 -9.89
CA GLU A 74 9.67 5.85 -8.93
C GLU A 74 9.10 7.09 -9.63
N LYS A 75 9.70 7.50 -10.74
CA LYS A 75 9.26 8.68 -11.51
C LYS A 75 7.89 8.45 -12.11
N ILE A 76 7.65 7.26 -12.64
CA ILE A 76 6.36 6.87 -13.23
C ILE A 76 5.29 6.81 -12.13
N SER A 77 5.58 6.14 -11.03
CA SER A 77 4.68 5.99 -9.89
C SER A 77 4.35 7.32 -9.25
N ARG A 78 5.33 8.21 -9.08
CA ARG A 78 5.12 9.57 -8.56
C ARG A 78 4.29 10.42 -9.51
N ARG A 79 4.49 10.30 -10.83
CA ARG A 79 3.64 10.96 -11.82
C ARG A 79 2.18 10.53 -11.67
N PHE A 80 1.91 9.23 -11.58
CA PHE A 80 0.56 8.70 -11.38
C PHE A 80 -0.02 9.05 -10.01
N HIS A 81 0.83 9.14 -8.98
CA HIS A 81 0.41 9.62 -7.66
C HIS A 81 -0.11 11.06 -7.72
N GLN A 82 0.62 11.92 -8.42
CA GLN A 82 0.33 13.36 -8.54
C GLN A 82 -0.73 13.68 -9.60
N ASN A 83 -1.01 12.75 -10.53
CA ASN A 83 -1.97 12.94 -11.63
C ASN A 83 -2.89 11.69 -11.72
N PRO A 84 -3.88 11.55 -10.82
CA PRO A 84 -4.71 10.35 -10.76
C PRO A 84 -5.57 10.12 -12.01
N ASP A 85 -5.90 11.20 -12.74
CA ASP A 85 -6.59 11.16 -14.02
C ASP A 85 -5.77 10.46 -15.11
N GLN A 86 -4.47 10.76 -15.17
CA GLN A 86 -3.56 10.06 -16.09
C GLN A 86 -3.38 8.60 -15.72
N PHE A 87 -3.43 8.25 -14.43
CA PHE A 87 -3.39 6.86 -14.01
C PHE A 87 -4.68 6.10 -14.37
N ALA A 88 -5.84 6.78 -14.30
CA ALA A 88 -7.11 6.18 -14.65
C ALA A 88 -7.28 5.94 -16.17
N ASP A 89 -6.57 6.70 -17.01
CA ASP A 89 -6.60 6.62 -18.47
C ASP A 89 -5.56 5.64 -19.07
N ALA A 90 -4.40 5.51 -18.41
CA ALA A 90 -3.22 4.81 -18.93
C ALA A 90 -3.35 3.28 -19.10
#